data_AF-A0A821DQE4-F1
#
_entry.id   AF-A0A821DQE4-F1
#
_cell.length_a   1.000
_cell.length_b   1.000
_cell.length_c   1.000
_cell.angle_alpha   90.00
_cell.angle_beta   90.00
_cell.angle_gamma   90.00
#
_symmetry.space_group_name_H-M   'P 1'
#
loop_
_entity.id
_entity.type
_entity.pdbx_description
1 polymer ?
#
loop_
_entity_poly.entity_id
_entity_poly.type
_entity_poly.pdbx_seq_one_letter_code
_entity_poly.pdbx_strand_id
1 'polypeptide(L)' 'AFNACAKLCNDRAMKLGKKLLAEMPENYRNDNITSTSAIDMLMKFGDAESAERIFRSIKTKNIITYNATIKGN' A
#
# COMPACT_ATOMS: atom_id res chain seq x y z
N ALA A 1 -1.89 10.30 2.83
CA ALA A 1 -2.12 10.34 1.37
C ALA A 1 -2.78 9.05 0.85
N PHE A 2 -2.17 7.87 1.04
CA PHE A 2 -2.72 6.60 0.53
C PHE A 2 -4.10 6.23 1.09
N ASN A 3 -4.36 6.41 2.39
CA ASN A 3 -5.67 6.15 3.00
C ASN A 3 -6.80 7.03 2.41
N ALA A 4 -6.48 8.27 2.01
CA ALA A 4 -7.43 9.14 1.32
C ALA A 4 -7.70 8.68 -0.12
N CYS A 5 -6.68 8.19 -0.82
CA CYS A 5 -6.82 7.61 -2.17
C CYS A 5 -7.62 6.31 -2.13
N ALA A 6 -7.39 5.47 -1.12
CA ALA A 6 -8.10 4.22 -0.88
C ALA A 6 -9.62 4.42 -0.70
N LYS A 7 -10.04 5.51 -0.04
CA LYS A 7 -11.47 5.84 0.13
C LYS A 7 -12.18 6.29 -1.15
N LEU A 8 -11.44 6.80 -2.13
CA LEU A 8 -12.02 7.40 -3.33
C LEU A 8 -12.33 6.37 -4.43
N CYS A 9 -11.74 5.18 -4.41
CA CYS A 9 -11.97 4.06 -5.33
C CYS A 9 -12.25 4.45 -6.81
N ASN A 10 -11.48 5.41 -7.35
CA ASN A 10 -11.55 5.80 -8.77
C ASN A 10 -10.17 5.77 -9.45
N ASP A 11 -10.16 5.71 -10.78
CA ASP A 11 -8.93 5.63 -11.59
C ASP A 11 -7.93 6.76 -11.34
N ARG A 12 -8.42 7.96 -10.98
CA ARG A 12 -7.56 9.10 -10.67
C ARG A 12 -6.79 8.86 -9.38
N ALA A 13 -7.46 8.35 -8.35
CA ALA A 13 -6.85 8.00 -7.08
C ALA A 13 -5.85 6.84 -7.24
N MET A 14 -6.14 5.85 -8.09
CA MET A 14 -5.19 4.78 -8.42
C MET A 14 -3.92 5.33 -9.09
N LYS A 15 -4.07 6.16 -10.14
CA LYS A 15 -2.93 6.77 -10.84
C LYS A 15 -2.09 7.64 -9.91
N LEU A 16 -2.73 8.46 -9.08
CA LEU A 16 -2.04 9.30 -8.11
C LEU A 16 -1.30 8.45 -7.07
N GLY A 17 -1.94 7.41 -6.54
CA GLY A 17 -1.33 6.50 -5.59
C GLY A 17 -0.12 5.76 -6.15
N LYS A 18 -0.18 5.28 -7.40
CA LYS A 18 0.97 4.67 -8.08
C LYS A 18 2.11 5.67 -8.30
N LYS A 19 1.78 6.91 -8.69
CA LYS A 19 2.79 7.98 -8.84
C LYS A 19 3.47 8.30 -7.52
N LEU A 20 2.70 8.46 -6.44
CA LEU A 20 3.23 8.65 -5.09
C LEU A 20 4.14 7.49 -4.67
N LEU A 21 3.74 6.24 -4.94
CA LEU A 21 4.56 5.06 -4.67
C LEU A 21 5.87 5.05 -5.45
N ALA A 22 5.87 5.47 -6.72
CA ALA A 22 7.06 5.54 -7.55
C ALA A 22 8.02 6.67 -7.13
N GLU A 23 7.47 7.76 -6.59
CA GLU A 23 8.25 8.89 -6.07
C GLU A 23 8.73 8.67 -4.62
N MET A 24 8.19 7.67 -3.92
CA MET A 24 8.58 7.40 -2.54
C MET A 24 9.99 6.78 -2.47
N PRO A 25 10.87 7.29 -1.59
CA PRO A 25 12.21 6.75 -1.41
C PRO A 25 12.16 5.34 -0.83
N GLU A 26 13.03 4.43 -1.26
CA GLU A 26 13.05 2.99 -0.91
C GLU A 26 12.92 2.67 0.60
N ASN A 27 13.26 3.62 1.47
CA ASN A 27 13.10 3.56 2.93
C ASN A 27 11.63 3.60 3.40
N TYR A 28 10.65 3.97 2.58
CA TYR A 28 9.21 3.87 2.93
C TYR A 28 8.81 2.43 3.26
N ARG A 29 9.54 1.44 2.72
CA ARG A 29 9.36 0.01 3.01
C ARG A 29 9.73 -0.39 4.43
N ASN A 30 10.44 0.46 5.17
CA ASN A 30 10.68 0.29 6.61
C ASN A 30 9.59 0.97 7.46
N ASP A 31 8.81 1.90 6.90
CA ASP A 31 7.66 2.48 7.57
C ASP A 31 6.43 1.59 7.33
N ASN A 32 6.11 0.80 8.36
CA ASN A 32 4.97 -0.11 8.34
C ASN A 32 3.64 0.61 8.12
N ILE A 33 3.48 1.87 8.53
CA ILE A 33 2.23 2.62 8.38
C ILE A 33 2.04 3.03 6.92
N THR A 34 3.09 3.59 6.31
CA THR A 34 3.07 4.00 4.90
C THR A 34 2.92 2.80 3.97
N SER A 35 3.68 1.72 4.22
CA SER A 35 3.59 0.49 3.44
C SER A 35 2.22 -0.19 3.56
N THR A 36 1.66 -0.26 4.77
CA THR A 36 0.31 -0.80 4.99
C THR A 36 -0.76 0.02 4.28
N SER A 37 -0.66 1.36 4.34
CA SER A 37 -1.63 2.24 3.67
C SER A 37 -1.56 2.11 2.15
N ALA A 38 -0.36 1.88 1.59
CA ALA A 38 -0.18 1.63 0.17
C ALA A 38 -0.76 0.28 -0.27
N ILE A 39 -0.55 -0.78 0.54
CA ILE A 39 -1.13 -2.11 0.33
C ILE A 39 -2.66 -2.03 0.33
N ASP A 40 -3.26 -1.41 1.35
CA ASP A 40 -4.71 -1.23 1.46
C ASP A 40 -5.30 -0.53 0.22
N MET A 41 -4.63 0.53 -0.23
CA MET A 41 -5.02 1.25 -1.44
C MET A 41 -4.98 0.34 -2.68
N LEU A 42 -3.88 -0.40 -2.90
CA LEU A 42 -3.73 -1.29 -4.05
C LEU A 42 -4.75 -2.43 -4.04
N MET A 43 -5.03 -3.00 -2.87
CA MET A 43 -6.05 -4.03 -2.69
C MET A 43 -7.45 -3.51 -3.05
N LYS A 44 -7.81 -2.29 -2.63
CA LYS A 44 -9.10 -1.65 -2.97
C LYS A 44 -9.25 -1.33 -4.45
N PHE A 45 -8.15 -1.15 -5.17
CA PHE A 45 -8.13 -0.98 -6.62
C PHE A 45 -8.03 -2.31 -7.39
N GLY A 46 -8.01 -3.45 -6.70
CA GLY A 46 -7.89 -4.77 -7.32
C GLY A 46 -6.46 -5.12 -7.80
N ASP A 47 -5.45 -4.32 -7.48
CA ASP A 47 -4.05 -4.55 -7.85
C ASP A 47 -3.32 -5.34 -6.75
N ALA A 48 -3.80 -6.57 -6.53
CA ALA A 48 -3.29 -7.46 -5.49
C ALA A 48 -1.82 -7.85 -5.73
N GLU A 49 -1.38 -7.98 -6.98
CA GLU A 49 0.00 -8.33 -7.32
C GLU A 49 0.99 -7.24 -6.87
N SER A 50 0.68 -5.97 -7.14
CA SER A 50 1.51 -4.86 -6.67
C SER A 50 1.50 -4.75 -5.15
N ALA A 51 0.34 -4.98 -4.51
CA ALA A 51 0.21 -4.99 -3.06
C ALA A 51 1.11 -6.08 -2.44
N GLU A 52 1.11 -7.28 -3.02
CA GLU A 52 1.92 -8.40 -2.56
C GLU A 52 3.42 -8.13 -2.74
N ARG A 53 3.84 -7.53 -3.86
CA ARG A 53 5.23 -7.10 -4.08
C ARG A 53 5.70 -6.14 -3.00
N ILE A 54 4.89 -5.14 -2.66
CA ILE A 54 5.22 -4.19 -1.58
C ILE A 54 5.30 -4.94 -0.25
N PHE A 55 4.32 -5.78 0.07
CA PHE A 55 4.32 -6.57 1.31
C PHE A 55 5.58 -7.44 1.46
N ARG A 56 6.01 -8.09 0.37
CA ARG A 56 7.23 -8.92 0.34
C ARG A 56 8.51 -8.09 0.50
N SER A 57 8.50 -6.84 0.05
CA SER A 57 9.65 -5.92 0.13
C SER A 57 9.87 -5.28 1.51
N ILE A 58 8.90 -5.40 2.43
CA ILE A 58 9.01 -4.88 3.80
C ILE A 58 10.00 -5.77 4.58
N LYS A 59 11.17 -5.21 4.89
CA LYS A 59 12.24 -5.92 5.63
C LYS A 59 11.84 -6.23 7.08
N THR A 60 11.15 -5.30 7.73
CA THR A 60 10.75 -5.41 9.14
C THR A 60 9.25 -5.67 9.23
N LYS A 61 8.84 -6.91 8.96
CA LYS A 61 7.44 -7.33 9.04
C LYS A 61 6.97 -7.24 10.49
N ASN A 62 6.18 -6.22 10.81
CA ASN A 62 5.60 -6.06 12.13
C ASN A 62 4.20 -6.69 12.15
N ILE A 63 3.67 -6.99 13.35
CA ILE A 63 2.37 -7.68 13.53
C ILE A 63 1.23 -6.92 12.82
N ILE A 64 1.35 -5.59 12.74
CA ILE A 64 0.44 -4.68 12.03
C ILE A 64 0.43 -4.96 10.52
N THR A 65 1.59 -5.19 9.91
CA THR A 65 1.74 -5.45 8.46
C THR A 65 1.11 -6.79 8.08
N TYR A 66 1.27 -7.80 8.95
CA TYR A 66 0.65 -9.12 8.78
C TYR A 66 -0.87 -9.03 8.87
N ASN A 67 -1.38 -8.30 9.86
CA ASN A 67 -2.80 -8.06 10.03
C ASN A 67 -3.41 -7.29 8.86
N ALA A 68 -2.71 -6.30 8.29
CA ALA A 68 -3.21 -5.56 7.14
C ALA A 68 -3.31 -6.41 5.86
N THR A 69 -2.39 -7.37 5.69
CA THR A 69 -2.38 -8.25 4.51
C THR A 69 -3.47 -9.32 4.58
N ILE A 70 -3.78 -9.81 5.79
CA ILE A 70 -4.83 -10.80 6.02
C ILE A 70 -6.22 -10.15 6.07
N LYS A 71 -6.32 -8.92 6.57
CA LYS A 71 -7.59 -8.27 6.91
C LYS A 71 -8.13 -7.38 5.81
N GLY A 72 -7.90 -7.71 4.53
CA GLY A 72 -8.44 -6.96 3.39
C GLY A 72 -9.94 -6.65 3.58
N ASN A 73 -10.23 -5.41 3.97
CA ASN A 73 -11.56 -4.87 4.27
C ASN A 73 -11.66 -3.43 3.72
#